data_AF-A0A955PYW5-F1
#
_entry.id   AF-A0A955PYW5-F1
#
_cell.length_a   1.000
_cell.length_b   1.000
_cell.length_c   1.000
_cell.angle_alpha   90.00
_cell.angle_beta   90.00
_cell.angle_gamma   90.00
#
_symmetry.space_group_name_H-M   'P 1'
#
loop_
_entity.id
_entity.type
_entity.pdbx_description
1 polymer ?
#
loop_
_entity_poly.entity_id
_entity_poly.type
_entity_poly.pdbx_seq_one_letter_code
_entity_poly.pdbx_strand_id
1 'polypeptide(L)'
;MKRISPRLRTFAARLRWNQTDAEQILWDRLRDGQIREWKFRRQHPIGGSVVDFCCLEGMLIVELEGEQHPEQKKADEVCINYLTRLGFRVLRFCNDDVLTKIDDVVEEIVRVMERSEGLNPLPDLALSSRSSSSREQETEVFPPGTFSFQEKNLHRESRAELGLRMPAEWERHEATWLGWPHNTKDWPGKMGAISWVYGEMVRRLSLGESVRILVNDKDHELKARRVLDKVGVDMTRIQFFRVPTNRGWARDFGPIFVKRDQPDSQVAIARFRFTAWAKYPDWQLDDRIPVRLGPKLKIPVFPVERNRAGVVLEGGAIDVNGQGTLLTTEECLLDEQVQVRNPGFSRQDYEEVFGTHLGISQVLWLGQGIAGDDTHGHVDDVCRFVDPYTVVLC
;
A
#
# COMPACT_ATOMS: atom_id res chain seq x y z
N MET A 1 -18.71 -10.97 0.99
CA MET A 1 -18.35 -9.84 1.86
C MET A 1 -16.89 -9.94 2.25
N LYS A 2 -16.08 -8.89 1.96
CA LYS A 2 -14.67 -8.81 2.40
C LYS A 2 -14.58 -8.94 3.93
N ARG A 3 -13.54 -9.59 4.44
CA ARG A 3 -13.35 -9.83 5.88
C ARG A 3 -13.06 -8.50 6.58
N ILE A 4 -13.93 -8.05 7.50
CA ILE A 4 -13.76 -6.79 8.25
C ILE A 4 -12.41 -6.82 9.00
N SER A 5 -11.55 -5.82 8.78
CA SER A 5 -10.21 -5.78 9.37
C SER A 5 -10.28 -5.73 10.91
N PRO A 6 -9.35 -6.38 11.64
CA PRO A 6 -9.32 -6.32 13.10
C PRO A 6 -9.23 -4.89 13.64
N ARG A 7 -8.50 -4.00 12.94
CA ARG A 7 -8.38 -2.57 13.29
C ARG A 7 -9.72 -1.84 13.21
N LEU A 8 -10.49 -2.07 12.15
CA LEU A 8 -11.80 -1.44 11.96
C LEU A 8 -12.82 -1.95 12.99
N ARG A 9 -12.72 -3.22 13.41
CA ARG A 9 -13.52 -3.75 14.53
C ARG A 9 -13.18 -3.08 15.85
N THR A 10 -11.89 -2.92 16.16
CA THR A 10 -11.44 -2.24 17.38
C THR A 10 -11.85 -0.77 17.37
N PHE A 11 -11.77 -0.11 16.22
CA PHE A 11 -12.22 1.28 16.05
C PHE A 11 -13.73 1.42 16.26
N ALA A 12 -14.54 0.59 15.62
CA ALA A 12 -15.98 0.55 15.86
C ALA A 12 -16.34 0.24 17.32
N ALA A 13 -15.60 -0.66 17.98
CA ALA A 13 -15.80 -0.93 19.40
C ALA A 13 -15.53 0.32 20.25
N ARG A 14 -14.49 1.10 19.94
CA ARG A 14 -14.20 2.36 20.63
C ARG A 14 -15.27 3.43 20.39
N LEU A 15 -15.81 3.54 19.16
CA LEU A 15 -16.87 4.50 18.86
C LEU A 15 -18.13 4.22 19.68
N ARG A 16 -18.48 2.93 19.88
CA ARG A 16 -19.62 2.56 20.76
C ARG A 16 -19.44 2.96 22.23
N TRP A 17 -18.20 3.16 22.68
CA TRP A 17 -17.89 3.61 24.04
C TRP A 17 -17.91 5.14 24.18
N ASN A 18 -17.72 5.87 23.08
CA ASN A 18 -17.59 7.32 23.06
C ASN A 18 -18.67 7.96 22.17
N GLN A 19 -19.92 7.57 22.35
CA GLN A 19 -21.03 8.08 21.55
C GLN A 19 -21.40 9.51 21.95
N THR A 20 -21.89 10.28 20.98
CA THR A 20 -22.53 11.57 21.24
C THR A 20 -23.92 11.39 21.89
N ASP A 21 -24.45 12.46 22.50
CA ASP A 21 -25.81 12.45 23.08
C ASP A 21 -26.87 12.16 22.01
N ALA A 22 -26.71 12.72 20.80
CA ALA A 22 -27.58 12.46 19.66
C ALA A 22 -27.54 10.98 19.24
N GLU A 23 -26.35 10.38 19.11
CA GLU A 23 -26.21 8.94 18.83
C GLU A 23 -26.87 8.07 19.90
N GLN A 24 -26.71 8.43 21.18
CA GLN A 24 -27.28 7.66 22.27
C GLN A 24 -28.82 7.72 22.24
N ILE A 25 -29.40 8.91 22.04
CA ILE A 25 -30.85 9.13 21.93
C ILE A 25 -31.44 8.34 20.76
N LEU A 26 -30.83 8.43 19.57
CA LEU A 26 -31.31 7.68 18.42
C LEU A 26 -31.14 6.17 18.62
N TRP A 27 -30.02 5.72 19.20
CA TRP A 27 -29.81 4.30 19.49
C TRP A 27 -30.87 3.71 20.42
N ASP A 28 -31.29 4.46 21.45
CA ASP A 28 -32.32 4.02 22.39
C ASP A 28 -33.68 3.79 21.70
N ARG A 29 -33.95 4.47 20.58
CA ARG A 29 -35.15 4.27 19.74
C ARG A 29 -35.00 3.16 18.70
N LEU A 30 -33.79 2.92 18.19
CA LEU A 30 -33.53 1.95 17.12
C LEU A 30 -33.26 0.52 17.63
N ARG A 31 -32.74 0.37 18.86
CA ARG A 31 -32.29 -0.93 19.37
C ARG A 31 -33.43 -1.91 19.63
N ASP A 32 -33.09 -3.17 19.77
CA ASP A 32 -33.98 -4.25 20.20
C ASP A 32 -35.24 -4.45 19.32
N GLY A 33 -35.20 -4.02 18.06
CA GLY A 33 -36.32 -4.17 17.13
C GLY A 33 -37.53 -3.31 17.47
N GLN A 34 -37.34 -2.25 18.28
CA GLN A 34 -38.42 -1.34 18.69
C GLN A 34 -39.14 -0.68 17.49
N ILE A 35 -38.48 -0.59 16.35
CA ILE A 35 -39.09 -0.17 15.09
C ILE A 35 -39.41 -1.40 14.24
N ARG A 36 -40.65 -1.88 14.37
CA ARG A 36 -41.25 -2.93 13.51
C ARG A 36 -40.34 -4.14 13.29
N GLU A 37 -39.61 -4.57 14.33
CA GLU A 37 -38.70 -5.72 14.35
C GLU A 37 -37.42 -5.61 13.48
N TRP A 38 -37.18 -4.47 12.80
CA TRP A 38 -35.96 -4.28 12.03
C TRP A 38 -34.72 -4.20 12.91
N LYS A 39 -33.67 -4.94 12.53
CA LYS A 39 -32.45 -5.08 13.34
C LYS A 39 -31.39 -4.06 12.96
N PHE A 40 -31.41 -2.94 13.68
CA PHE A 40 -30.36 -1.93 13.59
C PHE A 40 -29.10 -2.33 14.36
N ARG A 41 -27.95 -1.94 13.81
CA ARG A 41 -26.63 -2.06 14.42
C ARG A 41 -26.02 -0.67 14.52
N ARG A 42 -25.48 -0.32 15.68
CA ARG A 42 -24.71 0.93 15.87
C ARG A 42 -23.22 0.74 15.59
N GLN A 43 -22.59 1.79 15.07
CA GLN A 43 -21.16 1.88 14.79
C GLN A 43 -20.69 0.62 14.05
N HIS A 44 -21.25 0.41 12.86
CA HIS A 44 -21.11 -0.82 12.09
C HIS A 44 -19.99 -0.69 11.04
N PRO A 45 -18.96 -1.55 11.07
CA PRO A 45 -17.97 -1.60 10.01
C PRO A 45 -18.59 -2.07 8.70
N ILE A 46 -18.55 -1.24 7.66
CA ILE A 46 -19.01 -1.58 6.32
C ILE A 46 -18.13 -0.89 5.30
N GLY A 47 -17.74 -1.58 4.23
CA GLY A 47 -17.03 -0.94 3.12
C GLY A 47 -15.64 -0.35 3.40
N GLY A 48 -15.06 -0.60 4.57
CA GLY A 48 -13.80 0.03 4.99
C GLY A 48 -14.00 1.24 5.92
N SER A 49 -15.24 1.71 6.10
CA SER A 49 -15.63 2.75 7.06
C SER A 49 -16.44 2.15 8.22
N VAL A 50 -16.75 2.98 9.22
CA VAL A 50 -17.72 2.67 10.28
C VAL A 50 -18.84 3.67 10.14
N VAL A 51 -20.08 3.19 10.03
CA VAL A 51 -21.29 4.02 9.92
C VAL A 51 -22.02 4.05 11.25
N ASP A 52 -22.67 5.17 11.58
CA ASP A 52 -23.30 5.37 12.88
C ASP A 52 -24.40 4.35 13.18
N PHE A 53 -25.30 4.12 12.22
CA PHE A 53 -26.31 3.07 12.30
C PHE A 53 -26.54 2.39 10.95
N CYS A 54 -26.83 1.08 10.97
CA CYS A 54 -27.28 0.38 9.77
C CYS A 54 -28.33 -0.70 10.08
N CYS A 55 -29.30 -0.85 9.19
CA CYS A 55 -30.13 -2.04 9.07
C CYS A 55 -29.71 -2.80 7.81
N LEU A 56 -29.08 -3.97 7.99
CA LEU A 56 -28.60 -4.77 6.86
C LEU A 56 -29.75 -5.41 6.08
N GLU A 57 -30.84 -5.79 6.77
CA GLU A 57 -32.00 -6.43 6.17
C GLU A 57 -32.76 -5.45 5.25
N GLY A 58 -32.91 -4.18 5.67
CA GLY A 58 -33.53 -3.13 4.85
C GLY A 58 -32.57 -2.32 3.98
N MET A 59 -31.30 -2.73 3.92
CA MET A 59 -30.23 -2.03 3.19
C MET A 59 -30.25 -0.51 3.45
N LEU A 60 -30.31 -0.11 4.72
CA LEU A 60 -30.39 1.27 5.14
C LEU A 60 -29.23 1.63 6.09
N ILE A 61 -28.63 2.79 5.86
CA ILE A 61 -27.62 3.41 6.71
C ILE A 61 -28.19 4.75 7.19
N VAL A 62 -27.96 5.08 8.45
CA VAL A 62 -28.31 6.37 9.04
C VAL A 62 -27.04 6.95 9.67
N GLU A 63 -26.64 8.14 9.23
CA GLU A 63 -25.48 8.90 9.72
C GLU A 63 -25.94 10.18 10.44
N LEU A 64 -25.25 10.54 11.51
CA LEU A 64 -25.50 11.78 12.24
C LEU A 64 -24.44 12.83 11.90
N GLU A 65 -24.88 13.99 11.42
CA GLU A 65 -24.01 15.10 11.03
C GLU A 65 -23.83 16.10 12.18
N GLY A 66 -22.56 16.37 12.53
CA GLY A 66 -22.15 17.56 13.30
C GLY A 66 -21.72 18.72 12.39
N GLU A 67 -21.17 19.81 12.95
CA GLU A 67 -20.55 20.87 12.13
C GLU A 67 -19.37 20.31 11.33
N GLN A 68 -19.44 20.34 10.00
CA GLN A 68 -18.43 19.76 9.10
C GLN A 68 -17.65 20.84 8.34
N HIS A 69 -16.33 20.68 8.27
CA HIS A 69 -15.46 21.45 7.40
C HIS A 69 -15.57 21.00 5.92
N PRO A 70 -15.30 21.86 4.93
CA PRO A 70 -15.48 21.55 3.49
C PRO A 70 -14.73 20.31 2.98
N GLU A 71 -13.58 19.99 3.57
CA GLU A 71 -12.78 18.81 3.22
C GLU A 71 -13.44 17.50 3.65
N GLN A 72 -14.18 17.52 4.77
CA GLN A 72 -14.90 16.37 5.31
C GLN A 72 -16.10 16.00 4.45
N LYS A 73 -16.74 17.00 3.81
CA LYS A 73 -17.84 16.80 2.86
C LYS A 73 -17.43 16.01 1.61
N LYS A 74 -16.23 16.25 1.08
CA LYS A 74 -15.73 15.53 -0.11
C LYS A 74 -15.39 14.07 0.18
N ALA A 75 -14.81 13.78 1.35
CA ALA A 75 -14.55 12.41 1.79
C ALA A 75 -15.86 11.62 2.04
N ASP A 76 -16.85 12.30 2.61
CA ASP A 76 -18.18 11.76 2.84
C ASP A 76 -18.91 11.40 1.54
N GLU A 77 -18.84 12.24 0.50
CA GLU A 77 -19.45 11.95 -0.82
C GLU A 77 -18.89 10.67 -1.48
N VAL A 78 -17.58 10.44 -1.35
CA VAL A 78 -16.94 9.21 -1.86
C VAL A 78 -17.41 7.98 -1.08
N CYS A 79 -17.54 8.09 0.25
CA CYS A 79 -18.08 7.03 1.10
C CYS A 79 -19.54 6.71 0.77
N ILE A 80 -20.38 7.73 0.58
CA ILE A 80 -21.80 7.58 0.21
C ILE A 80 -21.94 6.85 -1.13
N ASN A 81 -21.13 7.22 -2.13
CA ASN A 81 -21.17 6.59 -3.45
C ASN A 81 -20.79 5.11 -3.39
N TYR A 82 -19.81 4.76 -2.55
CA TYR A 82 -19.42 3.37 -2.35
C TYR A 82 -20.54 2.55 -1.67
N LEU A 83 -21.13 3.09 -0.60
CA LEU A 83 -22.21 2.41 0.14
C LEU A 83 -23.48 2.26 -0.70
N THR A 84 -23.80 3.27 -1.51
CA THR A 84 -24.91 3.23 -2.47
C THR A 84 -24.71 2.16 -3.53
N ARG A 85 -23.49 1.98 -4.05
CA ARG A 85 -23.17 0.89 -5.00
C ARG A 85 -23.30 -0.51 -4.39
N LEU A 86 -23.18 -0.62 -3.06
CA LEU A 86 -23.47 -1.87 -2.35
C LEU A 86 -24.98 -2.11 -2.14
N GLY A 87 -25.83 -1.20 -2.61
CA GLY A 87 -27.28 -1.27 -2.51
C GLY A 87 -27.86 -0.61 -1.26
N PHE A 88 -27.03 0.06 -0.44
CA PHE A 88 -27.52 0.77 0.74
C PHE A 88 -28.11 2.13 0.37
N ARG A 89 -29.24 2.47 1.00
CA ARG A 89 -29.71 3.85 1.08
C ARG A 89 -29.06 4.51 2.28
N VAL A 90 -28.72 5.79 2.16
CA VAL A 90 -28.10 6.56 3.24
C VAL A 90 -29.01 7.71 3.61
N LEU A 91 -29.44 7.77 4.87
CA LEU A 91 -30.12 8.91 5.46
C LEU A 91 -29.16 9.66 6.37
N ARG A 92 -29.28 10.99 6.39
CA ARG A 92 -28.46 11.87 7.22
C ARG A 92 -29.37 12.78 8.03
N PHE A 93 -29.08 12.91 9.31
CA PHE A 93 -29.78 13.82 10.22
C PHE A 93 -28.76 14.69 10.92
N CYS A 94 -29.05 15.99 11.08
CA CYS A 94 -28.20 16.82 11.92
C CYS A 94 -28.42 16.48 13.40
N ASN A 95 -27.39 16.64 14.23
CA ASN A 95 -27.50 16.36 15.66
C ASN A 95 -28.65 17.13 16.33
N ASP A 96 -28.92 18.36 15.92
CA ASP A 96 -30.01 19.18 16.48
C ASP A 96 -31.39 18.59 16.19
N ASP A 97 -31.63 18.02 15.01
CA ASP A 97 -32.90 17.37 14.68
C ASP A 97 -33.10 16.10 15.52
N VAL A 98 -32.04 15.33 15.77
CA VAL A 98 -32.10 14.16 16.67
C VAL A 98 -32.36 14.57 18.11
N LEU A 99 -31.75 15.66 18.58
CA LEU A 99 -31.90 16.16 19.94
C LEU A 99 -33.27 16.79 20.20
N THR A 100 -33.89 17.41 19.19
CA THR A 100 -35.11 18.23 19.37
C THR A 100 -36.37 17.62 18.75
N LYS A 101 -36.24 16.74 17.75
CA LYS A 101 -37.35 16.20 16.94
C LYS A 101 -37.18 14.71 16.65
N ILE A 102 -36.83 13.94 17.67
CA ILE A 102 -36.52 12.51 17.53
C ILE A 102 -37.66 11.68 16.88
N ASP A 103 -38.93 12.03 17.15
CA ASP A 103 -40.06 11.29 16.59
C ASP A 103 -40.18 11.48 15.06
N ASP A 104 -39.92 12.69 14.55
CA ASP A 104 -39.90 12.98 13.11
C ASP A 104 -38.76 12.21 12.40
N VAL A 105 -37.59 12.14 13.05
CA VAL A 105 -36.43 11.36 12.57
C VAL A 105 -36.79 9.87 12.45
N VAL A 106 -37.44 9.32 13.47
CA VAL A 106 -37.87 7.92 13.49
C VAL A 106 -38.95 7.66 12.42
N GLU A 107 -39.90 8.57 12.23
CA GLU A 107 -40.94 8.44 11.22
C GLU A 107 -40.37 8.38 9.80
N GLU A 108 -39.37 9.24 9.48
CA GLU A 108 -38.74 9.22 8.17
C GLU A 108 -37.92 7.93 7.94
N ILE A 109 -37.23 7.42 8.97
CA ILE A 109 -36.55 6.11 8.89
C ILE A 109 -37.57 5.01 8.57
N VAL A 110 -38.71 4.98 9.24
CA VAL A 110 -39.78 3.99 8.99
C VAL A 110 -40.28 4.10 7.55
N ARG A 111 -40.59 5.32 7.10
CA ARG A 111 -41.11 5.57 5.75
C ARG A 111 -40.17 5.07 4.66
N VAL A 112 -38.86 5.26 4.84
CA VAL A 112 -37.86 4.77 3.89
C VAL A 112 -37.77 3.25 3.91
N MET A 113 -37.79 2.64 5.09
CA MET A 113 -37.76 1.18 5.25
C MET A 113 -39.00 0.48 4.66
N GLU A 114 -40.19 1.07 4.74
CA GLU A 114 -41.41 0.50 4.15
C GLU A 114 -41.36 0.46 2.62
N ARG A 115 -40.66 1.40 1.97
CA ARG A 115 -40.51 1.41 0.51
C ARG A 115 -39.63 0.26 -0.04
N SER A 116 -38.90 -0.46 0.82
CA SER A 116 -37.96 -1.52 0.39
C SER A 116 -38.52 -2.94 0.39
N GLU A 117 -39.65 -3.23 1.03
CA GLU A 117 -40.19 -4.61 1.09
C GLU A 117 -40.72 -5.15 -0.27
N GLY A 118 -40.59 -4.39 -1.36
CA GLY A 118 -41.08 -4.75 -2.70
C GLY A 118 -40.09 -5.42 -3.66
N LEU A 119 -38.80 -5.59 -3.33
CA LEU A 119 -37.79 -6.04 -4.31
C LEU A 119 -36.68 -6.94 -3.71
N ASN A 120 -36.81 -8.26 -3.87
CA ASN A 120 -35.70 -9.24 -3.94
C ASN A 120 -36.23 -10.57 -4.51
N PRO A 121 -35.41 -11.52 -5.05
CA PRO A 121 -33.93 -11.60 -5.10
C PRO A 121 -33.33 -12.03 -6.47
N LEU A 122 -32.00 -12.07 -6.60
CA LEU A 122 -31.24 -12.65 -7.74
C LEU A 122 -30.08 -13.57 -7.23
N PRO A 123 -29.54 -14.50 -8.07
CA PRO A 123 -29.52 -15.94 -7.79
C PRO A 123 -28.13 -16.59 -7.72
N ASP A 124 -28.11 -17.86 -7.27
CA ASP A 124 -26.98 -18.80 -7.25
C ASP A 124 -26.42 -19.09 -8.65
N LEU A 125 -25.09 -19.16 -8.79
CA LEU A 125 -24.44 -19.81 -9.94
C LEU A 125 -23.21 -20.64 -9.53
N ALA A 126 -23.28 -21.90 -9.94
CA ALA A 126 -22.42 -23.00 -9.58
C ALA A 126 -21.15 -23.12 -10.45
N LEU A 127 -20.18 -23.85 -9.89
CA LEU A 127 -18.95 -24.35 -10.51
C LEU A 127 -19.24 -25.22 -11.74
N SER A 128 -18.43 -25.08 -12.79
CA SER A 128 -18.20 -26.18 -13.74
C SER A 128 -16.75 -26.22 -14.22
N SER A 129 -16.19 -27.42 -14.14
CA SER A 129 -14.87 -27.86 -14.59
C SER A 129 -14.88 -28.28 -16.06
N ARG A 130 -13.82 -27.99 -16.83
CA ARG A 130 -13.40 -28.81 -17.98
C ARG A 130 -11.88 -28.85 -18.15
N SER A 131 -11.38 -30.06 -18.34
CA SER A 131 -10.03 -30.46 -18.75
C SER A 131 -9.90 -30.54 -20.28
N SER A 132 -8.70 -30.29 -20.85
CA SER A 132 -7.81 -31.33 -21.46
C SER A 132 -6.85 -30.81 -22.55
N SER A 133 -5.63 -31.40 -22.53
CA SER A 133 -4.69 -31.76 -23.62
C SER A 133 -3.64 -30.76 -24.17
N SER A 134 -2.41 -30.90 -23.64
CA SER A 134 -1.12 -31.25 -24.28
C SER A 134 -0.75 -30.77 -25.70
N ARG A 135 0.46 -30.19 -25.81
CA ARG A 135 1.49 -30.56 -26.80
C ARG A 135 2.89 -30.11 -26.34
N GLU A 136 3.84 -31.03 -26.38
CA GLU A 136 5.27 -30.86 -26.16
C GLU A 136 5.95 -30.26 -27.40
N GLN A 137 7.02 -29.49 -27.18
CA GLN A 137 8.14 -29.35 -28.11
C GLN A 137 9.43 -29.05 -27.33
N GLU A 138 10.40 -29.94 -27.47
CA GLU A 138 11.79 -29.85 -26.99
C GLU A 138 12.56 -28.76 -27.74
N THR A 139 13.55 -28.12 -27.09
CA THR A 139 14.91 -27.96 -27.66
C THR A 139 15.96 -27.61 -26.59
N GLU A 140 16.98 -28.48 -26.56
CA GLU A 140 18.42 -28.25 -26.40
C GLU A 140 19.04 -27.72 -25.08
N VAL A 141 19.89 -28.60 -24.54
CA VAL A 141 20.77 -28.42 -23.38
C VAL A 141 22.15 -27.95 -23.86
N PHE A 142 22.64 -26.82 -23.32
CA PHE A 142 24.05 -26.43 -23.40
C PHE A 142 24.72 -26.48 -22.02
N PRO A 143 26.01 -26.86 -21.92
CA PRO A 143 26.67 -27.17 -20.66
C PRO A 143 27.00 -25.90 -19.85
N PRO A 144 27.16 -26.03 -18.51
CA PRO A 144 27.42 -24.89 -17.63
C PRO A 144 28.86 -24.38 -17.80
N GLY A 145 29.01 -23.27 -18.52
CA GLY A 145 30.24 -22.49 -18.54
C GLY A 145 30.29 -21.53 -17.36
N THR A 146 31.05 -21.86 -16.32
CA THR A 146 31.48 -20.91 -15.29
C THR A 146 32.33 -19.81 -15.92
N PHE A 147 31.83 -18.58 -15.98
CA PHE A 147 32.62 -17.39 -16.32
C PHE A 147 32.65 -16.41 -15.14
N SER A 148 33.85 -16.02 -14.73
CA SER A 148 34.07 -15.04 -13.66
C SER A 148 33.92 -13.62 -14.19
N PHE A 149 33.19 -12.77 -13.47
CA PHE A 149 33.08 -11.35 -13.77
C PHE A 149 34.43 -10.64 -13.55
N GLN A 150 35.11 -10.27 -14.64
CA GLN A 150 36.18 -9.27 -14.59
C GLN A 150 35.61 -7.89 -14.93
N GLU A 151 35.87 -6.91 -14.05
CA GLU A 151 35.33 -5.54 -14.05
C GLU A 151 35.60 -4.68 -15.31
N LYS A 152 36.25 -5.20 -16.37
CA LYS A 152 36.89 -4.35 -17.38
C LYS A 152 36.09 -4.00 -18.64
N ASN A 153 34.88 -4.54 -18.86
CA ASN A 153 34.14 -4.31 -20.13
C ASN A 153 32.72 -3.72 -19.99
N LEU A 154 32.33 -3.19 -18.83
CA LEU A 154 30.95 -2.73 -18.53
C LEU A 154 30.51 -1.40 -19.20
N HIS A 155 31.29 -0.84 -20.13
CA HIS A 155 31.02 0.48 -20.72
C HIS A 155 30.40 0.47 -22.12
N ARG A 156 29.99 -0.68 -22.66
CA ARG A 156 29.54 -0.76 -24.07
C ARG A 156 28.24 -1.49 -24.39
N GLU A 157 27.62 -2.17 -23.42
CA GLU A 157 26.34 -2.86 -23.65
C GLU A 157 25.21 -2.17 -22.88
N SER A 158 24.08 -1.95 -23.55
CA SER A 158 22.89 -1.39 -22.90
C SER A 158 22.31 -2.42 -21.91
N ARG A 159 21.71 -1.99 -20.80
CA ARG A 159 21.18 -2.94 -19.80
C ARG A 159 19.98 -3.76 -20.30
N ALA A 160 19.32 -3.30 -21.36
CA ALA A 160 18.37 -4.09 -22.14
C ALA A 160 19.05 -5.32 -22.77
N GLU A 161 20.29 -5.20 -23.26
CA GLU A 161 21.08 -6.32 -23.79
C GLU A 161 21.50 -7.32 -22.69
N LEU A 162 21.57 -6.86 -21.42
CA LEU A 162 21.83 -7.73 -20.28
C LEU A 162 20.60 -8.54 -19.83
N GLY A 163 19.41 -8.31 -20.41
CA GLY A 163 18.19 -9.06 -20.10
C GLY A 163 17.74 -8.95 -18.64
N LEU A 164 18.03 -7.83 -17.97
CA LEU A 164 17.63 -7.59 -16.58
C LEU A 164 16.19 -7.11 -16.51
N ARG A 165 15.42 -7.66 -15.57
CA ARG A 165 14.06 -7.22 -15.24
C ARG A 165 13.88 -7.03 -13.74
N MET A 166 12.95 -6.15 -13.37
CA MET A 166 12.44 -6.08 -12.00
C MET A 166 11.40 -7.20 -11.81
N PRO A 167 11.58 -8.11 -10.84
CA PRO A 167 10.59 -9.14 -10.55
C PRO A 167 9.34 -8.57 -9.90
N ALA A 168 8.22 -9.27 -10.06
CA ALA A 168 6.99 -8.92 -9.36
C ALA A 168 7.13 -9.14 -7.85
N GLU A 169 6.37 -8.40 -7.04
CA GLU A 169 6.45 -8.47 -5.57
C GLU A 169 5.97 -9.82 -4.99
N TRP A 170 5.26 -10.65 -5.77
CA TRP A 170 4.88 -12.01 -5.36
C TRP A 170 5.87 -13.09 -5.80
N GLU A 171 6.90 -12.74 -6.59
CA GLU A 171 7.95 -13.70 -6.92
C GLU A 171 8.75 -14.07 -5.66
N ARG A 172 9.46 -15.20 -5.70
CA ARG A 172 10.14 -15.73 -4.51
C ARG A 172 11.20 -14.76 -4.00
N HIS A 173 11.12 -14.44 -2.72
CA HIS A 173 12.07 -13.58 -2.03
C HIS A 173 13.13 -14.35 -1.23
N GLU A 174 14.29 -13.71 -1.06
CA GLU A 174 15.32 -14.12 -0.09
C GLU A 174 15.08 -13.46 1.28
N ALA A 175 14.73 -12.17 1.28
CA ALA A 175 14.51 -11.39 2.48
C ALA A 175 13.71 -10.11 2.20
N THR A 176 12.97 -9.64 3.22
CA THR A 176 12.39 -8.28 3.26
C THR A 176 13.31 -7.31 4.00
N TRP A 177 13.44 -6.09 3.47
CA TRP A 177 14.26 -5.02 4.05
C TRP A 177 13.40 -3.99 4.79
N LEU A 178 13.87 -3.53 5.95
CA LEU A 178 13.26 -2.45 6.72
C LEU A 178 14.31 -1.45 7.21
N GLY A 179 13.97 -0.16 7.21
CA GLY A 179 14.73 0.88 7.90
C GLY A 179 14.19 1.05 9.31
N TRP A 180 14.97 0.75 10.36
CA TRP A 180 14.44 0.87 11.72
C TRP A 180 14.12 2.34 12.06
N PRO A 181 12.92 2.63 12.60
CA PRO A 181 12.45 3.99 12.80
C PRO A 181 13.27 4.69 13.88
N HIS A 182 13.76 5.89 13.57
CA HIS A 182 14.55 6.68 14.52
C HIS A 182 14.36 8.19 14.38
N ASN A 183 13.90 8.69 13.23
CA ASN A 183 13.67 10.10 13.03
C ASN A 183 12.37 10.54 13.72
N THR A 184 12.50 11.33 14.79
CA THR A 184 11.35 11.75 15.60
C THR A 184 10.44 12.72 14.88
N LYS A 185 10.92 13.39 13.83
CA LYS A 185 10.13 14.34 13.03
C LYS A 185 9.12 13.64 12.12
N ASP A 186 9.41 12.41 11.70
CA ASP A 186 8.46 11.56 10.95
C ASP A 186 7.24 11.20 11.80
N TRP A 187 7.44 11.05 13.12
CA TRP A 187 6.38 10.61 14.04
C TRP A 187 6.39 11.42 15.36
N PRO A 188 5.98 12.70 15.33
CA PRO A 188 6.01 13.57 16.49
C PRO A 188 5.26 12.97 17.69
N GLY A 189 5.98 12.73 18.79
CA GLY A 189 5.42 12.16 20.02
C GLY A 189 5.05 10.67 19.96
N LYS A 190 5.29 9.97 18.85
CA LYS A 190 4.79 8.60 18.63
C LYS A 190 5.87 7.52 18.48
N MET A 191 7.15 7.85 18.61
CA MET A 191 8.28 6.91 18.41
C MET A 191 8.17 5.60 19.19
N GLY A 192 7.65 5.65 20.43
CA GLY A 192 7.41 4.45 21.23
C GLY A 192 6.44 3.49 20.54
N ALA A 193 5.28 3.99 20.09
CA ALA A 193 4.29 3.19 19.37
C ALA A 193 4.83 2.70 18.02
N ILE A 194 5.55 3.54 17.28
CA ILE A 194 6.10 3.19 15.97
C ILE A 194 7.13 2.06 16.07
N SER A 195 8.00 2.10 17.09
CA SER A 195 8.95 1.00 17.32
C SER A 195 8.24 -0.33 17.54
N TRP A 196 7.13 -0.35 18.29
CA TRP A 196 6.30 -1.55 18.48
C TRP A 196 5.63 -2.02 17.19
N VAL A 197 5.12 -1.10 16.36
CA VAL A 197 4.53 -1.44 15.06
C VAL A 197 5.56 -2.11 14.15
N TYR A 198 6.77 -1.55 14.07
CA TYR A 198 7.87 -2.17 13.33
C TYR A 198 8.24 -3.55 13.90
N GLY A 199 8.23 -3.70 15.23
CA GLY A 199 8.42 -5.00 15.87
C GLY A 199 7.37 -6.04 15.43
N GLU A 200 6.10 -5.66 15.41
CA GLU A 200 5.02 -6.53 14.92
C GLU A 200 5.13 -6.84 13.41
N MET A 201 5.54 -5.88 12.59
CA MET A 201 5.82 -6.11 11.17
C MET A 201 6.92 -7.18 11.01
N VAL A 202 8.05 -7.01 11.71
CA VAL A 202 9.16 -7.97 11.68
C VAL A 202 8.69 -9.34 12.14
N ARG A 203 7.91 -9.43 13.22
CA ARG A 203 7.37 -10.71 13.73
C ARG A 203 6.53 -11.45 12.70
N ARG A 204 5.78 -10.72 11.87
CA ARG A 204 4.94 -11.34 10.82
C ARG A 204 5.75 -11.72 9.61
N LEU A 205 6.68 -10.88 9.18
CA LEU A 205 7.57 -11.15 8.05
C LEU A 205 8.49 -12.35 8.33
N SER A 206 9.02 -12.46 9.56
CA SER A 206 9.96 -13.52 9.94
C SER A 206 9.34 -14.93 9.97
N LEU A 207 8.01 -15.05 9.81
CA LEU A 207 7.33 -16.34 9.63
C LEU A 207 7.50 -16.89 8.21
N GLY A 208 7.64 -16.01 7.21
CA GLY A 208 7.75 -16.38 5.79
C GLY A 208 9.19 -16.40 5.28
N GLU A 209 10.01 -15.44 5.70
CA GLU A 209 11.33 -15.21 5.12
C GLU A 209 12.32 -14.55 6.11
N SER A 210 13.55 -14.32 5.68
CA SER A 210 14.51 -13.56 6.48
C SER A 210 14.17 -12.07 6.47
N VAL A 211 14.47 -11.36 7.56
CA VAL A 211 14.27 -9.90 7.64
C VAL A 211 15.60 -9.21 7.83
N ARG A 212 15.90 -8.26 6.94
CA ARG A 212 17.11 -7.43 6.97
C ARG A 212 16.78 -6.03 7.46
N ILE A 213 17.42 -5.61 8.54
CA ILE A 213 17.08 -4.37 9.23
C ILE A 213 18.26 -3.40 9.15
N LEU A 214 18.04 -2.23 8.57
CA LEU A 214 18.99 -1.11 8.57
C LEU A 214 18.91 -0.37 9.90
N VAL A 215 20.07 -0.15 10.51
CA VAL A 215 20.22 0.57 11.78
C VAL A 215 21.43 1.51 11.68
N ASN A 216 21.37 2.64 12.39
CA ASN A 216 22.39 3.68 12.28
C ASN A 216 23.72 3.28 12.92
N ASP A 217 23.66 2.60 14.05
CA ASP A 217 24.82 2.25 14.85
C ASP A 217 24.49 1.08 15.80
N LYS A 218 25.44 0.75 16.67
CA LYS A 218 25.32 -0.33 17.65
C LYS A 218 24.22 -0.07 18.68
N ASP A 219 24.03 1.17 19.13
CA ASP A 219 23.04 1.50 20.17
C ASP A 219 21.63 1.48 19.60
N HIS A 220 21.47 1.95 18.37
CA HIS A 220 20.24 1.82 17.61
C HIS A 220 19.88 0.34 17.39
N GLU A 221 20.85 -0.51 17.03
CA GLU A 221 20.65 -1.97 16.94
C GLU A 221 20.19 -2.58 18.28
N LEU A 222 20.82 -2.21 19.39
CA LEU A 222 20.44 -2.70 20.72
C LEU A 222 19.00 -2.31 21.08
N LYS A 223 18.57 -1.10 20.74
CA LYS A 223 17.17 -0.66 20.94
C LYS A 223 16.21 -1.48 20.10
N ALA A 224 16.52 -1.71 18.82
CA ALA A 224 15.71 -2.55 17.93
C ALA A 224 15.59 -3.97 18.48
N ARG A 225 16.71 -4.60 18.85
CA ARG A 225 16.75 -5.95 19.44
C ARG A 225 15.87 -6.08 20.68
N ARG A 226 15.89 -5.10 21.59
CA ARG A 226 15.04 -5.11 22.79
C ARG A 226 13.56 -5.10 22.47
N VAL A 227 13.14 -4.39 21.41
CA VAL A 227 11.73 -4.38 20.99
C VAL A 227 11.37 -5.71 20.34
N LEU A 228 12.22 -6.23 19.45
CA LEU A 228 11.99 -7.51 18.78
C LEU A 228 11.91 -8.68 19.76
N ASP A 229 12.76 -8.69 20.79
CA ASP A 229 12.74 -9.67 21.88
C ASP A 229 11.41 -9.63 22.65
N LYS A 230 10.95 -8.43 23.04
CA LYS A 230 9.65 -8.25 23.73
C LYS A 230 8.45 -8.68 22.90
N VAL A 231 8.54 -8.54 21.58
CA VAL A 231 7.50 -8.95 20.63
C VAL A 231 7.56 -10.46 20.35
N GLY A 232 8.64 -11.15 20.75
CA GLY A 232 8.80 -12.60 20.55
C GLY A 232 9.21 -12.96 19.12
N VAL A 233 10.05 -12.14 18.49
CA VAL A 233 10.62 -12.41 17.16
C VAL A 233 11.70 -13.49 17.25
N ASP A 234 11.66 -14.46 16.34
CA ASP A 234 12.76 -15.40 16.15
C ASP A 234 13.99 -14.66 15.57
N MET A 235 14.94 -14.36 16.44
CA MET A 235 16.15 -13.61 16.09
C MET A 235 17.07 -14.34 15.10
N THR A 236 16.90 -15.66 14.89
CA THR A 236 17.69 -16.40 13.88
C THR A 236 17.30 -16.02 12.45
N ARG A 237 16.11 -15.44 12.26
CA ARG A 237 15.61 -14.92 10.98
C ARG A 237 16.00 -13.48 10.71
N ILE A 238 16.70 -12.81 11.64
CA ILE A 238 16.95 -11.37 11.58
C ILE A 238 18.44 -11.09 11.33
N GLN A 239 18.70 -10.27 10.31
CA GLN A 239 20.04 -9.78 9.99
C GLN A 239 20.09 -8.25 10.10
N PHE A 240 21.01 -7.73 10.91
CA PHE A 240 21.19 -6.28 11.04
C PHE A 240 22.29 -5.78 10.13
N PHE A 241 22.02 -4.66 9.47
CA PHE A 241 22.95 -3.91 8.65
C PHE A 241 23.17 -2.54 9.28
N ARG A 242 24.35 -2.31 9.86
CA ARG A 242 24.75 -1.01 10.40
C ARG A 242 25.11 -0.07 9.26
N VAL A 243 24.08 0.58 8.72
CA VAL A 243 24.17 1.54 7.62
C VAL A 243 23.23 2.70 7.95
N PRO A 244 23.76 3.87 8.30
CA PRO A 244 22.95 5.03 8.67
C PRO A 244 21.95 5.43 7.59
N THR A 245 20.72 5.69 8.02
CA THR A 245 19.62 6.29 7.24
C THR A 245 19.23 7.64 7.85
N ASN A 246 18.55 8.49 7.08
CA ASN A 246 17.84 9.67 7.59
C ASN A 246 16.44 9.29 8.10
N ARG A 247 15.79 8.29 7.49
CA ARG A 247 14.39 7.89 7.79
C ARG A 247 14.20 6.36 7.76
N GLY A 248 12.96 5.90 7.95
CA GLY A 248 12.59 4.48 8.00
C GLY A 248 12.00 3.89 6.70
N TRP A 249 11.78 4.71 5.68
CA TRP A 249 11.00 4.41 4.46
C TRP A 249 11.76 3.59 3.41
N ALA A 250 12.16 2.37 3.78
CA ALA A 250 13.00 1.50 2.93
C ALA A 250 12.36 1.07 1.61
N ARG A 251 11.04 1.21 1.44
CA ARG A 251 10.36 1.05 0.13
C ARG A 251 10.91 2.04 -0.90
N ASP A 252 11.16 3.28 -0.48
CA ASP A 252 11.44 4.37 -1.41
C ASP A 252 12.93 4.56 -1.66
N PHE A 253 13.74 4.55 -0.60
CA PHE A 253 15.19 4.71 -0.73
C PHE A 253 15.96 3.37 -0.89
N GLY A 254 15.26 2.26 -0.69
CA GLY A 254 15.86 0.94 -0.68
C GLY A 254 16.40 0.51 -2.04
N PRO A 255 17.16 -0.60 -2.08
CA PRO A 255 17.63 -1.17 -3.33
C PRO A 255 16.45 -1.67 -4.18
N ILE A 256 16.34 -1.18 -5.42
CA ILE A 256 15.50 -1.81 -6.44
C ILE A 256 16.31 -2.95 -7.06
N PHE A 257 15.91 -4.19 -6.74
CA PHE A 257 16.58 -5.38 -7.23
C PHE A 257 16.10 -5.76 -8.64
N VAL A 258 17.04 -6.14 -9.49
CA VAL A 258 16.78 -6.66 -10.83
C VAL A 258 17.54 -7.97 -11.04
N LYS A 259 17.01 -8.85 -11.88
CA LYS A 259 17.60 -10.16 -12.19
C LYS A 259 17.37 -10.51 -13.66
N ARG A 260 18.15 -11.46 -14.17
CA ARG A 260 17.84 -12.10 -15.45
C ARG A 260 16.72 -13.12 -15.27
N ASP A 261 15.99 -13.37 -16.36
CA ASP A 261 14.96 -14.40 -16.40
C ASP A 261 15.56 -15.78 -16.72
N GLN A 262 16.53 -16.19 -15.89
CA GLN A 262 17.15 -17.52 -15.96
C GLN A 262 17.21 -18.12 -14.55
N PRO A 263 17.12 -19.46 -14.43
CA PRO A 263 17.38 -20.16 -13.17
C PRO A 263 18.72 -19.73 -12.57
N ASP A 264 18.78 -19.57 -11.25
CA ASP A 264 19.99 -19.21 -10.49
C ASP A 264 20.68 -17.88 -10.88
N SER A 265 19.96 -16.99 -11.56
CA SER A 265 20.47 -15.67 -11.92
C SER A 265 20.84 -14.84 -10.69
N GLN A 266 22.07 -14.31 -10.69
CA GLN A 266 22.51 -13.34 -9.69
C GLN A 266 21.66 -12.08 -9.75
N VAL A 267 21.23 -11.59 -8.58
CA VAL A 267 20.54 -10.30 -8.46
C VAL A 267 21.53 -9.14 -8.54
N ALA A 268 21.07 -8.02 -9.08
CA ALA A 268 21.77 -6.75 -9.12
C ALA A 268 20.88 -5.64 -8.53
N ILE A 269 21.47 -4.48 -8.23
CA ILE A 269 20.74 -3.30 -7.80
C ILE A 269 20.72 -2.26 -8.93
N ALA A 270 19.52 -1.86 -9.35
CA ALA A 270 19.30 -0.64 -10.12
C ALA A 270 19.30 0.55 -9.15
N ARG A 271 20.37 1.35 -9.17
CA ARG A 271 20.54 2.50 -8.27
C ARG A 271 19.90 3.74 -8.88
N PHE A 272 18.64 3.96 -8.56
CA PHE A 272 18.03 5.28 -8.66
C PHE A 272 18.52 6.20 -7.54
N ARG A 273 18.34 7.50 -7.74
CA ARG A 273 18.57 8.53 -6.74
C ARG A 273 17.32 8.69 -5.87
N PHE A 274 17.52 9.14 -4.64
CA PHE A 274 16.46 9.49 -3.71
C PHE A 274 16.65 10.91 -3.20
N THR A 275 15.57 11.68 -3.15
CA THR A 275 15.58 13.09 -2.73
C THR A 275 14.58 13.38 -1.62
N ALA A 276 14.14 12.35 -0.89
CA ALA A 276 13.03 12.43 0.06
C ALA A 276 11.80 13.10 -0.57
N TRP A 277 11.34 12.50 -1.67
CA TRP A 277 10.17 12.92 -2.44
C TRP A 277 10.25 14.38 -2.90
N ALA A 278 11.46 14.91 -3.14
CA ALA A 278 11.73 16.34 -3.38
C ALA A 278 11.15 17.29 -2.31
N LYS A 279 10.87 16.78 -1.10
CA LYS A 279 10.14 17.49 -0.04
C LYS A 279 11.02 17.84 1.14
N TYR A 280 11.85 16.90 1.61
CA TYR A 280 12.68 17.09 2.79
C TYR A 280 14.15 17.34 2.42
N PRO A 281 14.89 18.18 3.16
CA PRO A 281 16.29 18.46 2.86
C PRO A 281 17.28 17.38 3.32
N ASP A 282 16.85 16.44 4.16
CA ASP A 282 17.66 15.41 4.82
C ASP A 282 17.41 14.01 4.24
N TRP A 283 18.10 13.68 3.16
CA TRP A 283 17.97 12.41 2.42
C TRP A 283 19.32 11.78 2.04
N GLN A 284 20.43 12.46 2.29
CA GLN A 284 21.74 12.11 1.73
C GLN A 284 22.29 10.77 2.26
N LEU A 285 21.84 10.31 3.43
CA LEU A 285 22.16 8.98 3.94
C LEU A 285 21.30 7.91 3.27
N ASP A 286 20.01 8.19 3.08
CA ASP A 286 19.04 7.31 2.42
C ASP A 286 19.44 7.02 0.96
N ASP A 287 19.80 8.06 0.19
CA ASP A 287 20.28 7.93 -1.20
C ASP A 287 21.58 7.09 -1.34
N ARG A 288 22.35 6.95 -0.26
CA ARG A 288 23.57 6.15 -0.23
C ARG A 288 23.33 4.68 0.10
N ILE A 289 22.11 4.30 0.49
CA ILE A 289 21.79 2.93 0.93
C ILE A 289 22.12 1.88 -0.14
N PRO A 290 21.65 1.99 -1.40
CA PRO A 290 21.99 1.01 -2.45
C PRO A 290 23.50 0.78 -2.62
N VAL A 291 24.31 1.85 -2.63
CA VAL A 291 25.78 1.75 -2.82
C VAL A 291 26.48 1.20 -1.58
N ARG A 292 25.97 1.47 -0.38
CA ARG A 292 26.54 0.90 0.85
C ARG A 292 26.19 -0.57 1.03
N LEU A 293 25.07 -1.02 0.46
CA LEU A 293 24.63 -2.42 0.53
C LEU A 293 25.31 -3.32 -0.49
N GLY A 294 25.55 -2.86 -1.73
CA GLY A 294 26.18 -3.65 -2.79
C GLY A 294 27.41 -4.46 -2.34
N PRO A 295 28.46 -3.82 -1.78
CA PRO A 295 29.65 -4.52 -1.30
C PRO A 295 29.38 -5.48 -0.13
N LYS A 296 28.43 -5.15 0.75
CA LYS A 296 28.06 -6.00 1.90
C LYS A 296 27.33 -7.26 1.45
N LEU A 297 26.53 -7.15 0.40
CA LEU A 297 25.77 -8.25 -0.19
C LEU A 297 26.54 -8.99 -1.28
N LYS A 298 27.68 -8.44 -1.74
CA LYS A 298 28.47 -8.94 -2.87
C LYS A 298 27.63 -9.04 -4.16
N ILE A 299 26.80 -8.04 -4.40
CA ILE A 299 25.98 -7.92 -5.61
C ILE A 299 26.34 -6.64 -6.38
N PRO A 300 26.29 -6.68 -7.72
CA PRO A 300 26.58 -5.51 -8.54
C PRO A 300 25.54 -4.40 -8.34
N VAL A 301 26.01 -3.16 -8.40
CA VAL A 301 25.17 -1.95 -8.30
C VAL A 301 25.39 -1.12 -9.54
N PHE A 302 24.30 -0.79 -10.22
CA PHE A 302 24.35 -0.07 -11.48
C PHE A 302 23.62 1.28 -11.36
N PRO A 303 24.30 2.43 -11.54
CA PRO A 303 23.65 3.75 -11.46
C PRO A 303 22.64 3.93 -12.59
N VAL A 304 21.42 4.37 -12.28
CA VAL A 304 20.44 4.71 -13.30
C VAL A 304 20.57 6.18 -13.64
N GLU A 305 20.91 6.47 -14.90
CA GLU A 305 21.27 7.80 -15.36
C GLU A 305 20.66 8.08 -16.73
N ARG A 306 20.28 9.33 -16.96
CA ARG A 306 19.91 9.87 -18.26
C ARG A 306 20.70 11.15 -18.49
N ASN A 307 21.33 11.29 -19.67
CA ASN A 307 22.19 12.43 -19.99
C ASN A 307 23.28 12.70 -18.92
N ARG A 308 23.86 11.65 -18.33
CA ARG A 308 24.85 11.69 -17.23
C ARG A 308 24.34 12.30 -15.92
N ALA A 309 23.03 12.48 -15.77
CA ALA A 309 22.39 12.86 -14.52
C ALA A 309 21.69 11.63 -13.92
N GLY A 310 21.81 11.44 -12.61
CA GLY A 310 21.12 10.35 -11.91
C GLY A 310 19.61 10.56 -11.90
N VAL A 311 18.85 9.52 -12.26
CA VAL A 311 17.38 9.57 -12.26
C VAL A 311 16.88 9.38 -10.83
N VAL A 312 15.99 10.26 -10.39
CA VAL A 312 15.28 10.14 -9.10
C VAL A 312 14.06 9.25 -9.29
N LEU A 313 13.92 8.22 -8.46
CA LEU A 313 12.73 7.36 -8.46
C LEU A 313 12.62 6.66 -7.11
N GLU A 314 11.43 6.72 -6.51
CA GLU A 314 11.07 5.96 -5.33
C GLU A 314 10.42 4.63 -5.69
N GLY A 315 10.72 3.57 -4.93
CA GLY A 315 10.12 2.26 -5.14
C GLY A 315 8.60 2.23 -4.92
N GLY A 316 8.01 3.10 -4.10
CA GLY A 316 6.56 3.22 -3.93
C GLY A 316 5.85 3.95 -5.09
N ALA A 317 6.59 4.69 -5.91
CA ALA A 317 6.04 5.39 -7.07
C ALA A 317 5.71 4.45 -8.24
N ILE A 318 6.18 3.20 -8.21
CA ILE A 318 6.01 2.22 -9.28
C ILE A 318 5.55 0.86 -8.74
N ASP A 319 4.83 0.09 -9.55
CA ASP A 319 4.47 -1.30 -9.25
C ASP A 319 4.55 -2.15 -10.54
N VAL A 320 5.15 -3.34 -10.49
CA VAL A 320 5.43 -4.14 -11.69
C VAL A 320 4.79 -5.53 -11.61
N ASN A 321 4.31 -6.03 -12.76
CA ASN A 321 3.72 -7.36 -12.85
C ASN A 321 4.74 -8.49 -13.10
N GLY A 322 6.03 -8.14 -13.19
CA GLY A 322 7.13 -9.07 -13.49
C GLY A 322 7.21 -9.56 -14.94
N GLN A 323 6.25 -9.18 -15.80
CA GLN A 323 6.14 -9.55 -17.22
C GLN A 323 6.23 -8.34 -18.17
N GLY A 324 6.89 -7.27 -17.72
CA GLY A 324 7.16 -6.08 -18.55
C GLY A 324 6.09 -4.99 -18.48
N THR A 325 5.09 -5.10 -17.61
CA THR A 325 4.12 -4.02 -17.35
C THR A 325 4.40 -3.34 -16.02
N LEU A 326 4.36 -2.01 -16.03
CA LEU A 326 4.55 -1.15 -14.86
C LEU A 326 3.35 -0.22 -14.68
N LEU A 327 2.87 -0.07 -13.45
CA LEU A 327 1.92 0.96 -13.00
C LEU A 327 2.68 2.10 -12.35
N THR A 328 2.23 3.33 -12.62
CA THR A 328 2.71 4.56 -11.96
C THR A 328 1.60 5.62 -12.00
N THR A 329 1.78 6.74 -11.31
CA THR A 329 0.90 7.91 -11.45
C THR A 329 1.59 9.04 -12.21
N GLU A 330 0.79 9.86 -12.89
CA GLU A 330 1.24 11.09 -13.54
C GLU A 330 1.57 12.16 -12.49
N GLU A 331 0.77 12.25 -11.42
CA GLU A 331 0.99 13.22 -10.35
C GLU A 331 2.39 13.06 -9.73
N CYS A 332 2.84 11.83 -9.47
CA CYS A 332 4.15 11.63 -8.84
C CYS A 332 5.33 11.94 -9.76
N LEU A 333 5.29 11.46 -11.01
CA LEU A 333 6.46 11.46 -11.88
C LEU A 333 6.51 12.62 -12.89
N LEU A 334 5.36 13.22 -13.24
CA LEU A 334 5.25 14.23 -14.29
C LEU A 334 4.91 15.63 -13.77
N ASP A 335 4.67 15.81 -12.47
CA ASP A 335 4.45 17.14 -11.90
C ASP A 335 5.71 18.01 -11.99
N GLU A 336 5.54 19.23 -12.54
CA GLU A 336 6.63 20.18 -12.79
C GLU A 336 6.74 21.29 -11.72
N GLN A 337 5.94 21.25 -10.65
CA GLN A 337 5.80 22.35 -9.70
C GLN A 337 5.98 21.95 -8.23
N VAL A 338 5.35 20.87 -7.76
CA VAL A 338 5.19 20.62 -6.32
C VAL A 338 6.34 19.81 -5.74
N GLN A 339 6.49 18.57 -6.20
CA GLN A 339 7.52 17.63 -5.72
C GLN A 339 8.29 17.04 -6.91
N VAL A 340 8.89 17.92 -7.72
CA VAL A 340 9.51 17.56 -9.00
C VAL A 340 10.67 16.58 -8.81
N ARG A 341 10.50 15.33 -9.28
CA ARG A 341 11.55 14.30 -9.20
C ARG A 341 12.65 14.52 -10.22
N ASN A 342 12.26 14.64 -11.49
CA ASN A 342 13.18 14.79 -12.61
C ASN A 342 12.71 15.97 -13.48
N PRO A 343 13.22 17.20 -13.26
CA PRO A 343 12.78 18.37 -14.01
C PRO A 343 12.89 18.18 -15.53
N GLY A 344 11.78 18.42 -16.24
CA GLY A 344 11.71 18.32 -17.69
C GLY A 344 11.63 16.89 -18.25
N PHE A 345 11.42 15.86 -17.41
CA PHE A 345 11.16 14.51 -17.92
C PHE A 345 9.76 14.40 -18.52
N SER A 346 9.69 13.87 -19.74
CA SER A 346 8.44 13.44 -20.37
C SER A 346 8.10 11.99 -20.00
N ARG A 347 6.88 11.53 -20.35
CA ARG A 347 6.50 10.11 -20.25
C ARG A 347 7.49 9.21 -20.99
N GLN A 348 7.86 9.61 -22.21
CA GLN A 348 8.78 8.84 -23.05
C GLN A 348 10.15 8.67 -22.37
N ASP A 349 10.59 9.68 -21.63
CA ASP A 349 11.86 9.64 -20.90
C ASP A 349 11.84 8.61 -19.78
N TYR A 350 10.74 8.56 -19.02
CA TYR A 350 10.54 7.53 -18.00
C TYR A 350 10.38 6.15 -18.62
N GLU A 351 9.62 6.01 -19.70
CA GLU A 351 9.43 4.75 -20.42
C GLU A 351 10.76 4.19 -20.95
N GLU A 352 11.64 5.03 -21.50
CA GLU A 352 13.00 4.62 -21.91
C GLU A 352 13.85 4.14 -20.73
N VAL A 353 13.81 4.87 -19.60
CA VAL A 353 14.51 4.49 -18.37
C VAL A 353 13.98 3.16 -17.83
N PHE A 354 12.67 2.98 -17.75
CA PHE A 354 12.05 1.75 -17.25
C PHE A 354 12.33 0.56 -18.18
N GLY A 355 12.26 0.76 -19.50
CA GLY A 355 12.62 -0.29 -20.45
C GLY A 355 14.08 -0.71 -20.33
N THR A 356 14.99 0.26 -20.27
CA THR A 356 16.44 -0.01 -20.21
C THR A 356 16.86 -0.64 -18.89
N HIS A 357 16.26 -0.24 -17.77
CA HIS A 357 16.77 -0.57 -16.43
C HIS A 357 15.93 -1.58 -15.66
N LEU A 358 14.64 -1.71 -15.99
CA LEU A 358 13.68 -2.54 -15.26
C LEU A 358 13.03 -3.61 -16.16
N GLY A 359 13.30 -3.62 -17.47
CA GLY A 359 12.75 -4.59 -18.41
C GLY A 359 11.28 -4.36 -18.74
N ILE A 360 10.83 -3.11 -18.71
CA ILE A 360 9.44 -2.71 -18.93
C ILE A 360 9.18 -2.38 -20.41
N SER A 361 8.14 -2.99 -20.98
CA SER A 361 7.69 -2.73 -22.35
C SER A 361 6.40 -1.92 -22.41
N GLN A 362 5.64 -1.87 -21.30
CA GLN A 362 4.39 -1.14 -21.22
C GLN A 362 4.27 -0.42 -19.87
N VAL A 363 3.97 0.88 -19.91
CA VAL A 363 3.67 1.68 -18.72
C VAL A 363 2.20 2.07 -18.73
N LEU A 364 1.55 1.82 -17.60
CA LEU A 364 0.18 2.20 -17.32
C LEU A 364 0.21 3.44 -16.40
N TRP A 365 -0.04 4.60 -16.99
CA TRP A 365 -0.08 5.89 -16.31
C TRP A 365 -1.46 6.13 -15.72
N LEU A 366 -1.57 6.06 -14.40
CA LEU A 366 -2.75 6.51 -13.65
C LEU A 366 -2.68 8.03 -13.46
N GLY A 367 -3.81 8.67 -13.17
CA GLY A 367 -3.86 10.12 -12.96
C GLY A 367 -3.24 10.56 -11.62
N GLN A 368 -4.11 10.93 -10.68
CA GLN A 368 -3.74 11.42 -9.35
C GLN A 368 -3.74 10.30 -8.31
N GLY A 369 -3.00 10.53 -7.23
CA GLY A 369 -3.01 9.71 -6.02
C GLY A 369 -4.18 10.08 -5.09
N ILE A 370 -3.96 9.87 -3.78
CA ILE A 370 -4.97 10.11 -2.75
C ILE A 370 -4.72 11.41 -1.98
N ALA A 371 -5.79 11.98 -1.43
CA ALA A 371 -5.70 13.13 -0.54
C ALA A 371 -4.96 12.79 0.76
N GLY A 372 -4.09 13.71 1.21
CA GLY A 372 -3.31 13.55 2.43
C GLY A 372 -2.05 12.69 2.29
N ASP A 373 -1.74 12.24 1.07
CA ASP A 373 -0.48 11.58 0.76
C ASP A 373 0.68 12.59 0.79
N ASP A 374 1.76 12.17 1.44
CA ASP A 374 2.97 12.96 1.65
C ASP A 374 4.02 12.75 0.54
N THR A 375 3.79 11.79 -0.36
CA THR A 375 4.71 11.34 -1.42
C THR A 375 4.38 11.95 -2.79
N HIS A 376 3.29 12.71 -2.90
CA HIS A 376 2.80 13.35 -4.12
C HIS A 376 2.29 12.34 -5.16
N GLY A 377 1.42 11.46 -4.69
CA GLY A 377 0.63 10.56 -5.50
C GLY A 377 1.29 9.22 -5.78
N HIS A 378 1.99 8.61 -4.83
CA HIS A 378 2.55 7.27 -5.07
C HIS A 378 1.47 6.26 -5.48
N VAL A 379 1.84 5.39 -6.43
CA VAL A 379 0.92 4.37 -6.95
C VAL A 379 0.63 3.28 -5.91
N ASP A 380 1.55 3.07 -4.96
CA ASP A 380 1.44 1.98 -4.00
C ASP A 380 0.35 2.17 -2.94
N ASP A 381 -0.17 3.39 -2.81
CA ASP A 381 -1.37 3.74 -2.02
C ASP A 381 -2.69 3.62 -2.82
N VAL A 382 -2.61 3.38 -4.14
CA VAL A 382 -3.76 3.44 -5.05
C VAL A 382 -4.05 2.12 -5.74
N CYS A 383 -3.06 1.57 -6.44
CA CYS A 383 -3.24 0.46 -7.38
C CYS A 383 -2.02 -0.46 -7.38
N ARG A 384 -2.24 -1.76 -7.18
CA ARG A 384 -1.18 -2.77 -7.16
C ARG A 384 -1.54 -3.98 -8.02
N PHE A 385 -0.57 -4.54 -8.71
CA PHE A 385 -0.71 -5.89 -9.27
C PHE A 385 -0.80 -6.92 -8.14
N VAL A 386 -1.68 -7.91 -8.32
CA VAL A 386 -1.80 -9.08 -7.43
C VAL A 386 -1.49 -10.40 -8.14
N ASP A 387 -1.43 -10.35 -9.47
CA ASP A 387 -0.92 -11.39 -10.37
C ASP A 387 -0.52 -10.72 -11.71
N PRO A 388 0.00 -11.46 -12.70
CA PRO A 388 0.46 -10.85 -13.96
C PRO A 388 -0.58 -10.04 -14.74
N TYR A 389 -1.88 -10.28 -14.54
CA TYR A 389 -2.99 -9.71 -15.32
C TYR A 389 -4.07 -9.02 -14.48
N THR A 390 -3.95 -9.04 -13.16
CA THR A 390 -4.95 -8.50 -12.24
C THR A 390 -4.36 -7.40 -11.37
N VAL A 391 -5.09 -6.30 -11.29
CA VAL A 391 -4.80 -5.20 -10.36
C VAL A 391 -5.89 -5.08 -9.30
N VAL A 392 -5.52 -4.59 -8.13
CA VAL A 392 -6.43 -4.11 -7.10
C VAL A 392 -6.31 -2.60 -7.01
N LEU A 393 -7.41 -1.91 -7.21
CA LEU A 393 -7.54 -0.45 -7.15
C LEU A 393 -8.45 -0.08 -5.97
N CYS A 394 -8.07 0.95 -5.21
CA CYS A 394 -8.81 1.42 -4.03
C CYS A 394 -10.09 2.19 -4.36
#